data_AF-A0A9D7ZCK1-F1
#
_entry.id   AF-A0A9D7ZCK1-F1
#
_cell.length_a   1.000
_cell.length_b   1.000
_cell.length_c   1.000
_cell.angle_alpha   90.00
_cell.angle_beta   90.00
_cell.angle_gamma   90.00
#
_symmetry.space_group_name_H-M   'P 1'
#
loop_
_entity.id
_entity.type
_entity.pdbx_description
1 polymer ?
#
loop_
_entity_poly.entity_id
_entity_poly.type
_entity_poly.pdbx_seq_one_letter_code
_entity_poly.pdbx_strand_id
1 'polypeptide(L)'
;MAKATHGQQDIPDPITQGDVDGWLARLRNFLVCERKKIRPQGKKSPPRNTPSSYSQAAEEELLEAKIRCWLAGLEQRLVNVSRWNALRPAVVITTTPVGIRACEKLAGESELGAVFDYCCHLTEYEYRYWCKEEADINFQFHINFWAWIKTSVPSTRMHEFRDYPIPEENQYWLLRHGLNGLGDHDYADCQVFGWDGTSTSLLADHFHEGVPSV
;
A
#
# COMPACT_ATOMS: atom_id res chain seq x y z
N MET A 1 -42.18 43.03 10.40
CA MET A 1 -40.90 43.13 9.66
C MET A 1 -40.04 41.96 10.08
N ALA A 2 -39.96 40.91 9.25
CA ALA A 2 -39.08 39.77 9.48
C ALA A 2 -37.89 39.89 8.51
N LYS A 3 -36.67 39.99 9.06
CA LYS A 3 -35.43 39.88 8.28
C LYS A 3 -35.12 38.39 8.12
N ALA A 4 -35.16 37.90 6.89
CA ALA A 4 -34.59 36.61 6.54
C ALA A 4 -33.07 36.78 6.37
N THR A 5 -32.28 36.24 7.29
CA THR A 5 -30.85 36.01 7.11
C THR A 5 -30.69 34.71 6.33
N HIS A 6 -30.46 34.81 5.02
CA HIS A 6 -29.96 33.68 4.23
C HIS A 6 -28.51 33.41 4.66
N GLY A 7 -28.30 32.26 5.30
CA GLY A 7 -26.98 31.69 5.49
C GLY A 7 -26.48 31.20 4.14
N GLN A 8 -25.53 31.94 3.57
CA GLN A 8 -24.70 31.45 2.47
C GLN A 8 -23.85 30.32 3.06
N GLN A 9 -24.15 29.07 2.70
CA GLN A 9 -23.24 27.96 2.96
C GLN A 9 -22.02 28.20 2.07
N ASP A 10 -20.87 28.50 2.68
CA ASP A 10 -19.59 28.59 1.98
C ASP A 10 -19.32 27.23 1.32
N ILE A 11 -19.50 27.18 0.00
CA ILE A 11 -19.08 26.04 -0.81
C ILE A 11 -17.55 26.10 -0.81
N PRO A 12 -16.84 25.06 -0.32
CA PRO A 12 -15.39 25.05 -0.35
C PRO A 12 -14.88 25.25 -1.78
N ASP A 13 -13.83 26.05 -1.93
CA ASP A 13 -13.18 26.23 -3.23
C ASP A 13 -12.79 24.87 -3.83
N PRO A 14 -12.92 24.69 -5.16
CA PRO A 14 -12.55 23.45 -5.81
C PRO A 14 -11.05 23.19 -5.64
N ILE A 15 -10.70 21.95 -5.32
CA ILE A 15 -9.32 21.49 -5.20
C ILE A 15 -8.59 21.70 -6.53
N THR A 16 -7.38 22.24 -6.46
CA THR A 16 -6.51 22.44 -7.61
C THR A 16 -5.37 21.41 -7.62
N GLN A 17 -4.70 21.26 -8.76
CA GLN A 17 -3.48 20.43 -8.83
C GLN A 17 -2.39 20.95 -7.88
N GLY A 18 -2.31 22.27 -7.68
CA GLY A 18 -1.35 22.87 -6.75
C GLY A 18 -1.57 22.43 -5.29
N ASP A 19 -2.82 22.18 -4.90
CA ASP A 19 -3.14 21.68 -3.56
C ASP A 19 -2.65 20.23 -3.37
N VAL A 20 -2.86 19.39 -4.39
CA VAL A 20 -2.39 18.00 -4.41
C VAL A 20 -0.86 17.93 -4.37
N ASP A 21 -0.20 18.71 -5.23
CA ASP A 21 1.26 18.76 -5.31
C ASP A 21 1.86 19.31 -4.00
N GLY A 22 1.20 20.31 -3.41
CA GLY A 22 1.56 20.88 -2.12
C GLY A 22 1.46 19.86 -0.98
N TRP A 23 0.38 19.07 -0.95
CA TRP A 23 0.21 17.98 0.01
C TRP A 23 1.30 16.92 -0.13
N LEU A 24 1.58 16.47 -1.35
CA LEU A 24 2.64 15.49 -1.63
C LEU A 24 4.02 16.01 -1.23
N ALA A 25 4.31 17.28 -1.50
CA ALA A 25 5.57 17.92 -1.10
C ALA A 25 5.75 17.94 0.43
N ARG A 26 4.69 18.24 1.19
CA ARG A 26 4.73 18.19 2.66
C ARG A 26 4.93 16.76 3.18
N LEU A 27 4.28 15.76 2.61
CA LEU A 27 4.52 14.35 2.93
C LEU A 27 5.99 13.95 2.68
N ARG A 28 6.56 14.32 1.53
CA ARG A 28 7.97 14.02 1.21
C ARG A 28 8.91 14.69 2.22
N ASN A 29 8.66 15.94 2.58
CA ASN A 29 9.45 16.65 3.60
C ASN A 29 9.32 16.00 4.98
N PHE A 30 8.11 15.59 5.38
CA PHE A 30 7.87 14.84 6.61
C PHE A 30 8.73 13.57 6.66
N LEU A 31 8.75 12.78 5.60
CA LEU A 31 9.54 11.54 5.56
C LEU A 31 11.05 11.77 5.67
N VAL A 32 11.57 12.84 5.08
CA VAL A 32 13.00 13.21 5.23
C VAL A 32 13.36 13.44 6.70
N CYS A 33 12.48 14.10 7.45
CA CYS A 33 12.67 14.33 8.88
C CYS A 33 12.45 13.04 9.69
N GLU A 34 11.38 12.30 9.39
CA GLU A 34 10.97 11.13 10.15
C GLU A 34 11.99 9.98 10.06
N ARG A 35 12.57 9.76 8.88
CA ARG A 35 13.59 8.71 8.65
C ARG A 35 14.94 9.02 9.31
N LYS A 36 15.22 10.29 9.64
CA LYS A 36 16.43 10.70 10.37
C LYS A 36 16.31 10.53 11.88
N LYS A 37 15.10 10.36 12.43
CA LYS A 37 14.89 10.21 13.87
C LYS A 37 15.47 8.87 14.33
N ILE A 38 16.48 8.93 15.21
CA ILE A 38 16.96 7.74 15.92
C ILE A 38 15.87 7.33 16.92
N ARG A 39 15.14 6.26 16.63
CA ARG A 39 14.11 5.78 17.54
C ARG A 39 14.70 4.83 18.59
N PRO A 40 14.25 4.89 19.85
CA PRO A 40 14.61 3.90 20.85
C PRO A 40 14.20 2.52 20.32
N GLN A 41 15.15 1.59 20.23
CA GLN A 41 14.80 0.20 19.95
C GLN A 41 13.95 -0.28 21.13
N GLY A 42 12.65 -0.49 20.89
CA GLY A 42 11.79 -1.16 21.86
C GLY A 42 12.43 -2.46 22.32
N LYS A 43 12.12 -2.91 23.55
CA LYS A 43 12.65 -4.15 24.15
C LYS A 43 12.80 -5.23 23.06
N LYS A 44 14.06 -5.66 22.83
CA LYS A 44 14.42 -6.62 21.78
C LYS A 44 13.43 -7.78 21.84
N SER A 45 12.57 -7.87 20.82
CA SER A 45 11.83 -9.09 20.58
C SER A 45 12.85 -10.22 20.47
N PRO A 46 12.55 -11.44 20.94
CA PRO A 46 13.44 -12.58 20.75
C PRO A 46 13.84 -12.66 19.27
N PRO A 47 15.05 -13.14 18.94
CA PRO A 47 15.52 -13.18 17.57
C PRO A 47 14.49 -13.96 16.73
N ARG A 48 13.70 -13.23 15.95
CA ARG A 48 13.00 -13.85 14.82
C ARG A 48 14.12 -14.38 13.94
N ASN A 49 14.01 -15.64 13.51
CA ASN A 49 14.90 -16.19 12.50
C ASN A 49 15.06 -15.14 11.40
N THR A 50 16.27 -14.62 11.25
CA THR A 50 16.54 -13.58 10.26
C THR A 50 16.12 -14.17 8.91
N PRO A 51 15.22 -13.50 8.16
CA PRO A 51 14.82 -14.01 6.85
C PRO A 51 16.05 -14.25 6.00
N SER A 52 16.13 -15.42 5.34
CA SER A 52 17.23 -15.73 4.43
C SER A 52 17.30 -14.69 3.30
N SER A 53 18.47 -14.53 2.68
CA SER A 53 18.60 -13.67 1.50
C SER A 53 17.64 -14.07 0.38
N TYR A 54 17.42 -15.38 0.20
CA TYR A 54 16.43 -15.92 -0.74
C TYR A 54 15.01 -15.47 -0.40
N SER A 55 14.63 -15.53 0.88
CA SER A 55 13.30 -15.09 1.31
C SER A 55 13.10 -13.60 1.07
N GLN A 56 14.11 -12.76 1.36
CA GLN A 56 14.00 -11.31 1.11
C GLN A 56 13.94 -10.99 -0.39
N ALA A 57 14.71 -11.70 -1.21
CA ALA A 57 14.70 -11.53 -2.66
C ALA A 57 13.34 -11.92 -3.27
N ALA A 58 12.78 -13.06 -2.84
CA ALA A 58 11.47 -13.49 -3.29
C ALA A 58 10.33 -12.57 -2.80
N GLU A 59 10.40 -12.06 -1.56
CA GLU A 59 9.45 -11.04 -1.09
C GLU A 59 9.52 -9.77 -1.94
N GLU A 60 10.74 -9.33 -2.27
CA GLU A 60 10.97 -8.15 -3.10
C GLU A 60 10.43 -8.33 -4.52
N GLU A 61 10.69 -9.48 -5.15
CA GLU A 61 10.21 -9.81 -6.49
C GLU A 61 8.66 -9.84 -6.56
N LEU A 62 8.01 -10.48 -5.58
CA LEU A 62 6.54 -10.52 -5.53
C LEU A 62 5.93 -9.12 -5.33
N LEU A 63 6.52 -8.31 -4.44
CA LEU A 63 6.05 -6.94 -4.21
C LEU A 63 6.30 -6.06 -5.43
N GLU A 64 7.47 -6.18 -6.06
CA GLU A 64 7.81 -5.47 -7.29
C GLU A 64 6.79 -5.79 -8.39
N ALA A 65 6.54 -7.07 -8.67
CA ALA A 65 5.61 -7.51 -9.69
C ALA A 65 4.19 -6.97 -9.44
N LYS A 66 3.72 -7.02 -8.19
CA LYS A 66 2.38 -6.53 -7.82
C LYS A 66 2.26 -5.01 -7.94
N ILE A 67 3.23 -4.27 -7.43
CA ILE A 67 3.26 -2.79 -7.49
C ILE A 67 3.36 -2.34 -8.95
N ARG A 68 4.26 -2.94 -9.74
CA ARG A 68 4.39 -2.70 -11.19
C ARG A 68 3.07 -2.89 -11.92
N CYS A 69 2.45 -4.05 -11.74
CA CYS A 69 1.19 -4.38 -12.41
C CYS A 69 0.08 -3.37 -12.07
N TRP A 70 0.01 -2.92 -10.82
CA TRP A 70 -0.95 -1.90 -10.41
C TRP A 70 -0.64 -0.53 -11.03
N LEU A 71 0.61 -0.06 -10.94
CA LEU A 71 1.04 1.23 -11.49
C LEU A 71 0.88 1.30 -13.01
N ALA A 72 1.18 0.22 -13.73
CA ALA A 72 1.06 0.15 -15.18
C ALA A 72 -0.38 0.39 -15.68
N GLY A 73 -1.39 0.13 -14.86
CA GLY A 73 -2.79 0.44 -15.18
C GLY A 73 -3.38 1.59 -14.36
N LEU A 74 -2.56 2.42 -13.72
CA LEU A 74 -3.05 3.50 -12.87
C LEU A 74 -3.88 4.52 -13.65
N GLU A 75 -3.36 5.01 -14.78
CA GLU A 75 -4.06 6.02 -15.60
C GLU A 75 -5.44 5.54 -16.04
N GLN A 76 -5.56 4.27 -16.46
CA GLN A 76 -6.85 3.67 -16.82
C GLN A 76 -7.84 3.63 -15.63
N ARG A 77 -7.34 3.42 -14.41
CA ARG A 77 -8.17 3.45 -13.18
C ARG A 77 -8.63 4.87 -12.84
N LEU A 78 -7.82 5.88 -13.13
CA LEU A 78 -8.14 7.28 -12.85
C LEU A 78 -9.18 7.86 -13.83
N VAL A 79 -9.16 7.44 -15.11
CA VAL A 79 -10.11 7.93 -16.14
C VAL A 79 -11.57 7.77 -15.73
N ASN A 80 -11.90 6.73 -14.96
CA ASN A 80 -13.29 6.45 -14.55
C ASN A 80 -13.73 7.17 -13.26
N VAL A 81 -12.85 7.97 -12.65
CA VAL A 81 -13.12 8.62 -11.36
C VAL A 81 -13.26 10.12 -11.55
N SER A 82 -14.52 10.59 -11.56
CA SER A 82 -14.89 11.97 -11.91
C SER A 82 -14.16 13.07 -11.14
N ARG A 83 -13.85 12.85 -9.85
CA ARG A 83 -13.10 13.82 -9.03
C ARG A 83 -11.66 14.02 -9.47
N TRP A 84 -11.08 13.05 -10.18
CA TRP A 84 -9.74 13.12 -10.74
C TRP A 84 -9.77 13.53 -12.21
N ASN A 85 -10.92 13.96 -12.72
CA ASN A 85 -10.99 14.53 -14.06
C ASN A 85 -10.20 15.84 -14.09
N ALA A 86 -9.16 15.90 -14.92
CA ALA A 86 -8.19 16.99 -14.99
C ALA A 86 -7.36 17.23 -13.69
N LEU A 87 -7.41 16.31 -12.72
CA LEU A 87 -6.57 16.33 -11.52
C LEU A 87 -5.83 15.00 -11.39
N ARG A 88 -4.57 15.07 -11.02
CA ARG A 88 -3.75 13.89 -10.75
C ARG A 88 -3.60 13.74 -9.24
N PRO A 89 -4.10 12.66 -8.62
CA PRO A 89 -3.89 12.44 -7.20
C PRO A 89 -2.42 12.16 -6.90
N ALA A 90 -1.99 12.50 -5.69
CA ALA A 90 -0.78 11.93 -5.13
C ALA A 90 -0.99 10.41 -4.93
N VAL A 91 0.00 9.61 -5.31
CA VAL A 91 -0.06 8.15 -5.13
C VAL A 91 0.80 7.76 -3.94
N VAL A 92 0.16 7.38 -2.85
CA VAL A 92 0.85 6.82 -1.70
C VAL A 92 0.95 5.32 -1.88
N ILE A 93 2.17 4.78 -1.78
CA ILE A 93 2.45 3.35 -1.78
C ILE A 93 2.86 2.94 -0.37
N THR A 94 1.93 2.33 0.36
CA THR A 94 2.17 1.84 1.72
C THR A 94 2.64 0.38 1.69
N THR A 95 3.86 0.10 2.14
CA THR A 95 4.45 -1.25 2.03
C THR A 95 5.45 -1.59 3.15
N THR A 96 6.13 -2.73 3.06
CA THR A 96 7.19 -3.14 3.99
C THR A 96 8.53 -2.48 3.62
N PRO A 97 9.56 -2.51 4.48
CA PRO A 97 10.90 -2.10 4.07
C PRO A 97 11.45 -2.85 2.85
N VAL A 98 11.01 -4.09 2.61
CA VAL A 98 11.35 -4.84 1.39
C VAL A 98 10.64 -4.24 0.17
N GLY A 99 9.35 -3.93 0.29
CA GLY A 99 8.60 -3.26 -0.77
C GLY A 99 9.08 -1.85 -1.09
N ILE A 100 9.69 -1.14 -0.13
CA ILE A 100 10.34 0.16 -0.41
C ILE A 100 11.49 -0.03 -1.40
N ARG A 101 12.33 -1.07 -1.25
CA ARG A 101 13.40 -1.37 -2.22
C ARG A 101 12.83 -1.72 -3.59
N ALA A 102 11.72 -2.47 -3.63
CA ALA A 102 11.01 -2.72 -4.88
C ALA A 102 10.55 -1.42 -5.54
N CYS A 103 9.98 -0.47 -4.78
CA CYS A 103 9.62 0.85 -5.31
C CYS A 103 10.83 1.64 -5.82
N GLU A 104 11.96 1.60 -5.11
CA GLU A 104 13.20 2.28 -5.53
C GLU A 104 13.74 1.72 -6.85
N LYS A 105 13.66 0.40 -7.07
CA LYS A 105 13.96 -0.22 -8.37
C LYS A 105 13.03 0.28 -9.48
N LEU A 106 11.72 0.20 -9.25
CA LEU A 106 10.71 0.62 -10.22
C LEU A 106 10.82 2.11 -10.57
N ALA A 107 11.18 2.96 -9.62
CA ALA A 107 11.39 4.40 -9.83
C ALA A 107 12.59 4.69 -10.77
N GLY A 108 13.57 3.78 -10.82
CA GLY A 108 14.73 3.89 -11.72
C GLY A 108 14.44 3.48 -13.17
N GLU A 109 13.25 2.95 -13.46
CA GLU A 109 12.90 2.46 -14.79
C GLU A 109 12.27 3.53 -15.66
N SER A 110 12.61 3.53 -16.95
CA SER A 110 12.08 4.51 -17.91
C SER A 110 10.57 4.45 -18.08
N GLU A 111 9.96 3.26 -17.95
CA GLU A 111 8.53 3.05 -18.17
C GLU A 111 7.67 3.59 -17.02
N LEU A 112 8.19 3.57 -15.79
CA LEU A 112 7.45 3.96 -14.59
C LEU A 112 7.96 5.26 -13.96
N GLY A 113 9.15 5.75 -14.33
CA GLY A 113 9.76 6.93 -13.72
C GLY A 113 8.83 8.14 -13.65
N ALA A 114 8.10 8.44 -14.73
CA ALA A 114 7.14 9.55 -14.76
C ALA A 114 5.94 9.35 -13.83
N VAL A 115 5.55 8.10 -13.55
CA VAL A 115 4.51 7.77 -12.56
C VAL A 115 5.03 8.05 -11.15
N PHE A 116 6.32 7.77 -10.90
CA PHE A 116 6.94 8.02 -9.61
C PHE A 116 7.10 9.51 -9.25
N ASP A 117 7.07 10.42 -10.23
CA ASP A 117 7.09 11.87 -9.98
C ASP A 117 5.96 12.34 -9.05
N TYR A 118 4.81 11.65 -9.09
CA TYR A 118 3.66 11.91 -8.24
C TYR A 118 3.37 10.78 -7.23
N CYS A 119 4.31 9.85 -7.05
CA CYS A 119 4.24 8.82 -6.02
C CYS A 119 5.03 9.18 -4.74
N CYS A 120 4.65 8.57 -3.63
CA CYS A 120 5.43 8.53 -2.40
C CYS A 120 5.33 7.14 -1.75
N HIS A 121 6.45 6.46 -1.57
CA HIS A 121 6.49 5.12 -0.95
C HIS A 121 7.02 5.18 0.48
N LEU A 122 6.27 4.55 1.39
CA LEU A 122 6.53 4.57 2.83
C LEU A 122 5.96 3.34 3.53
N THR A 123 6.39 3.13 4.76
CA THR A 123 5.85 2.08 5.61
C THR A 123 4.48 2.45 6.15
N GLU A 124 3.68 1.44 6.51
CA GLU A 124 2.38 1.65 7.17
C GLU A 124 2.51 2.53 8.42
N TYR A 125 3.60 2.33 9.17
CA TYR A 125 3.85 3.10 10.38
C TYR A 125 4.16 4.58 10.08
N GLU A 126 4.97 4.86 9.06
CA GLU A 126 5.22 6.24 8.59
C GLU A 126 3.92 6.89 8.10
N TYR A 127 3.09 6.15 7.36
CA TYR A 127 1.81 6.65 6.84
C TYR A 127 0.83 6.97 7.96
N ARG A 128 0.71 6.09 8.97
CA ARG A 128 -0.11 6.33 10.17
C ARG A 128 0.33 7.55 10.97
N TYR A 129 1.61 7.89 10.96
CA TYR A 129 2.07 9.12 11.60
C TYR A 129 1.76 10.35 10.78
N TRP A 130 2.01 10.30 9.48
CA TRP A 130 1.60 11.37 8.58
C TRP A 130 0.12 11.69 8.72
N CYS A 131 -0.75 10.67 8.74
CA CYS A 131 -2.19 10.84 8.90
C CYS A 131 -2.61 11.41 10.28
N LYS A 132 -1.73 11.46 11.28
CA LYS A 132 -2.00 12.17 12.54
C LYS A 132 -1.63 13.65 12.47
N GLU A 133 -0.66 14.01 11.63
CA GLU A 133 -0.22 15.39 11.45
C GLU A 133 -1.06 16.11 10.40
N GLU A 134 -1.31 15.47 9.26
CA GLU A 134 -2.03 16.06 8.13
C GLU A 134 -2.97 15.04 7.49
N ALA A 135 -4.07 14.76 8.18
CA ALA A 135 -5.06 13.80 7.74
C ALA A 135 -5.78 14.25 6.47
N ASP A 136 -5.71 13.44 5.40
CA ASP A 136 -6.59 13.56 4.25
C ASP A 136 -7.73 12.54 4.36
N ILE A 137 -8.66 12.82 5.28
CA ILE A 137 -9.70 11.89 5.74
C ILE A 137 -10.62 11.44 4.58
N ASN A 138 -10.85 12.32 3.61
CA ASN A 138 -11.77 12.09 2.50
C ASN A 138 -11.04 11.70 1.20
N PHE A 139 -9.73 11.44 1.26
CA PHE A 139 -8.89 11.17 0.08
C PHE A 139 -9.08 12.23 -1.01
N GLN A 140 -9.02 13.49 -0.60
CA GLN A 140 -9.14 14.68 -1.44
C GLN A 140 -7.87 14.97 -2.24
N PHE A 141 -6.70 14.53 -1.76
CA PHE A 141 -5.41 14.81 -2.38
C PHE A 141 -4.71 13.55 -2.86
N HIS A 142 -4.98 12.40 -2.25
CA HIS A 142 -4.22 11.19 -2.53
C HIS A 142 -5.08 9.94 -2.69
N ILE A 143 -4.48 8.94 -3.31
CA ILE A 143 -4.90 7.55 -3.23
C ILE A 143 -3.80 6.76 -2.52
N ASN A 144 -4.18 5.75 -1.75
CA ASN A 144 -3.24 4.90 -1.03
C ASN A 144 -3.34 3.48 -1.57
N PHE A 145 -2.40 3.09 -2.42
CA PHE A 145 -2.18 1.69 -2.75
C PHE A 145 -1.32 1.06 -1.66
N TRP A 146 -1.72 -0.11 -1.18
CA TRP A 146 -0.96 -0.82 -0.17
C TRP A 146 -0.70 -2.26 -0.59
N ALA A 147 0.50 -2.75 -0.29
CA ALA A 147 0.92 -4.12 -0.58
C ALA A 147 1.97 -4.59 0.42
N TRP A 148 1.79 -5.77 1.02
CA TRP A 148 2.77 -6.38 1.91
C TRP A 148 2.60 -7.91 1.97
N ILE A 149 3.67 -8.61 2.33
CA ILE A 149 3.66 -10.06 2.45
C ILE A 149 3.69 -10.48 3.92
N LYS A 150 2.79 -11.39 4.28
CA LYS A 150 2.87 -12.14 5.53
C LYS A 150 3.53 -13.48 5.23
N THR A 151 4.79 -13.60 5.62
CA THR A 151 5.64 -14.79 5.38
C THR A 151 5.48 -15.89 6.42
N SER A 152 4.57 -15.71 7.38
CA SER A 152 4.27 -16.72 8.41
C SER A 152 2.79 -16.73 8.71
N VAL A 153 2.14 -17.86 8.45
CA VAL A 153 0.74 -18.08 8.80
C VAL A 153 0.67 -18.87 10.12
N PRO A 154 -0.06 -18.39 11.15
CA PRO A 154 -0.23 -19.13 12.39
C PRO A 154 -0.87 -20.50 12.15
N SER A 155 -0.43 -21.52 12.89
CA SER A 155 -0.97 -22.88 12.78
C SER A 155 -2.49 -22.96 12.99
N THR A 156 -3.04 -22.09 13.83
CA THR A 156 -4.49 -21.98 14.08
C THR A 156 -5.31 -21.62 12.83
N ARG A 157 -4.68 -21.02 11.81
CA ARG A 157 -5.32 -20.64 10.54
C ARG A 157 -5.12 -21.65 9.42
N MET A 158 -4.40 -22.76 9.66
CA MET A 158 -4.10 -23.74 8.60
C MET A 158 -5.35 -24.35 7.94
N HIS A 159 -6.47 -24.40 8.69
CA HIS A 159 -7.75 -24.87 8.15
C HIS A 159 -8.27 -24.04 6.97
N GLU A 160 -7.90 -22.75 6.87
CA GLU A 160 -8.27 -21.86 5.75
C GLU A 160 -7.57 -22.27 4.44
N PHE A 161 -6.50 -23.06 4.51
CA PHE A 161 -5.64 -23.43 3.36
C PHE A 161 -5.81 -24.88 2.91
N ARG A 162 -6.83 -25.58 3.43
CA ARG A 162 -7.05 -27.02 3.19
C ARG A 162 -7.20 -27.37 1.70
N ASP A 163 -7.69 -26.44 0.89
CA ASP A 163 -7.89 -26.60 -0.55
C ASP A 163 -6.62 -26.31 -1.36
N TYR A 164 -5.53 -25.89 -0.69
CA TYR A 164 -4.25 -25.52 -1.29
C TYR A 164 -3.06 -26.24 -0.64
N PRO A 165 -3.06 -27.59 -0.55
CA PRO A 165 -2.05 -28.33 0.19
C PRO A 165 -0.63 -28.05 -0.34
N ILE A 166 0.32 -27.87 0.59
CA ILE A 166 1.75 -27.75 0.32
C ILE A 166 2.53 -28.84 1.08
N PRO A 167 3.75 -29.19 0.64
CA PRO A 167 4.66 -30.03 1.41
C PRO A 167 4.90 -29.51 2.84
N GLU A 168 5.19 -30.40 3.80
CA GLU A 168 5.33 -30.04 5.23
C GLU A 168 6.50 -29.08 5.49
N GLU A 169 7.53 -29.13 4.65
CA GLU A 169 8.70 -28.26 4.67
C GLU A 169 8.43 -26.86 4.07
N ASN A 170 7.34 -26.70 3.32
CA ASN A 170 6.98 -25.45 2.68
C ASN A 170 6.19 -24.53 3.62
N GLN A 171 6.09 -23.26 3.25
CA GLN A 171 5.38 -22.24 4.03
C GLN A 171 4.37 -21.49 3.17
N TYR A 172 3.22 -21.14 3.75
CA TYR A 172 2.29 -20.21 3.12
C TYR A 172 2.77 -18.78 3.27
N TRP A 173 2.83 -18.06 2.16
CA TRP A 173 3.03 -16.61 2.10
C TRP A 173 1.76 -15.94 1.59
N LEU A 174 1.32 -14.89 2.28
CA LEU A 174 0.12 -14.15 1.92
C LEU A 174 0.51 -12.76 1.43
N LEU A 175 0.36 -12.51 0.13
CA LEU A 175 0.52 -11.18 -0.44
C LEU A 175 -0.81 -10.46 -0.33
N ARG A 176 -0.90 -9.56 0.65
CA ARG A 176 -2.07 -8.71 0.87
C ARG A 176 -1.86 -7.42 0.10
N HIS A 177 -2.86 -7.00 -0.65
CA HIS A 177 -2.82 -5.71 -1.33
C HIS A 177 -4.19 -5.09 -1.47
N GLY A 178 -4.23 -3.80 -1.72
CA GLY A 178 -5.48 -3.09 -1.88
C GLY A 178 -5.27 -1.61 -2.11
N LEU A 179 -6.39 -0.90 -2.06
CA LEU A 179 -6.45 0.50 -2.45
C LEU A 179 -7.50 1.21 -1.61
N ASN A 180 -7.15 2.43 -1.19
CA ASN A 180 -8.08 3.40 -0.64
C ASN A 180 -8.00 4.70 -1.42
N GLY A 181 -9.13 5.38 -1.59
CA GLY A 181 -9.18 6.68 -2.26
C GLY A 181 -9.52 6.63 -3.75
N LEU A 182 -10.16 5.58 -4.25
CA LEU A 182 -10.94 5.62 -5.50
C LEU A 182 -12.45 5.45 -5.28
N GLY A 183 -12.91 5.35 -4.03
CA GLY A 183 -14.35 5.28 -3.71
C GLY A 183 -14.91 3.90 -4.02
N ASP A 184 -15.86 3.80 -4.95
CA ASP A 184 -16.49 2.52 -5.32
C ASP A 184 -15.51 1.50 -5.93
N HIS A 185 -14.30 1.95 -6.29
CA HIS A 185 -13.22 1.10 -6.78
C HIS A 185 -12.17 0.74 -5.71
N ASP A 186 -12.40 1.11 -4.45
CA ASP A 186 -11.57 0.66 -3.33
C ASP A 186 -11.71 -0.85 -3.16
N TYR A 187 -10.59 -1.52 -2.86
CA TYR A 187 -10.58 -2.97 -2.72
C TYR A 187 -9.50 -3.43 -1.75
N ALA A 188 -9.68 -4.65 -1.25
CA ALA A 188 -8.71 -5.40 -0.48
C ALA A 188 -8.71 -6.84 -1.01
N ASP A 189 -7.54 -7.37 -1.31
CA ASP A 189 -7.36 -8.69 -1.89
C ASP A 189 -6.13 -9.37 -1.28
N CYS A 190 -6.08 -10.70 -1.43
CA CYS A 190 -5.00 -11.52 -0.92
C CYS A 190 -4.68 -12.63 -1.92
N GLN A 191 -3.41 -12.75 -2.28
CA GLN A 191 -2.87 -13.88 -3.01
C GLN A 191 -2.18 -14.84 -2.05
N VAL A 192 -2.30 -16.14 -2.32
CA VAL A 192 -1.63 -17.20 -1.54
C VAL A 192 -0.52 -17.80 -2.37
N PHE A 193 0.68 -17.85 -1.79
CA PHE A 193 1.85 -18.48 -2.37
C PHE A 193 2.36 -19.62 -1.47
N GLY A 194 2.87 -20.68 -2.09
CA GLY A 194 3.73 -21.67 -1.43
C GLY A 194 5.19 -21.28 -1.57
N TRP A 195 5.92 -21.24 -0.46
CA TRP A 195 7.36 -20.98 -0.39
C TRP A 195 8.10 -22.27 -0.03
N ASP A 196 9.02 -22.70 -0.88
CA ASP A 196 9.80 -23.95 -0.71
C ASP A 196 11.18 -23.74 -0.07
N GLY A 197 11.50 -22.52 0.35
CA GLY A 197 12.84 -22.13 0.83
C GLY A 197 13.70 -21.43 -0.22
N THR A 198 13.32 -21.48 -1.49
CA THR A 198 14.07 -20.91 -2.63
C THR A 198 13.18 -20.08 -3.56
N SER A 199 11.96 -20.53 -3.86
CA SER A 199 11.05 -19.92 -4.83
C SER A 199 9.60 -19.88 -4.31
N THR A 200 8.80 -19.03 -4.93
CA THR A 200 7.36 -18.94 -4.64
C THR A 200 6.53 -19.52 -5.78
N SER A 201 5.42 -20.17 -5.44
CA SER A 201 4.44 -20.69 -6.38
C SER A 201 3.07 -20.13 -6.03
N LEU A 202 2.36 -19.54 -7.00
CA LEU A 202 1.01 -19.03 -6.77
C LEU A 202 0.04 -20.21 -6.60
N LEU A 203 -0.69 -20.22 -5.47
CA LEU A 203 -1.68 -21.23 -5.14
C LEU A 203 -3.11 -20.71 -5.34
N ALA A 204 -3.35 -19.44 -4.99
CA ALA A 204 -4.64 -18.79 -5.15
C ALA A 204 -4.46 -17.31 -5.50
N ASP A 205 -5.16 -16.84 -6.54
CA ASP A 205 -5.10 -15.45 -6.98
C ASP A 205 -6.01 -14.52 -6.16
N HIS A 206 -7.14 -15.04 -5.70
CA HIS A 206 -8.10 -14.34 -4.84
C HIS A 206 -8.45 -15.21 -3.64
N PHE A 207 -7.98 -14.80 -2.46
CA PHE A 207 -8.16 -15.53 -1.22
C PHE A 207 -8.85 -14.67 -0.17
N HIS A 208 -9.96 -15.17 0.36
CA HIS A 208 -10.67 -14.51 1.44
C HIS A 208 -10.11 -15.00 2.78
N GLU A 209 -9.40 -14.13 3.48
CA GLU A 209 -8.86 -14.44 4.81
C GLU A 209 -9.96 -14.44 5.89
N GLY A 210 -9.85 -15.35 6.87
CA GLY A 210 -10.71 -15.33 8.06
C GLY A 210 -12.12 -15.86 7.83
N VAL A 211 -12.31 -16.72 6.81
CA VAL A 211 -13.56 -17.47 6.63
C VAL A 211 -13.79 -18.37 7.85
N PRO A 212 -14.94 -18.26 8.55
CA PRO A 212 -15.24 -19.12 9.69
C PRO A 212 -15.19 -20.59 9.27
N SER A 213 -14.62 -21.43 10.14
CA SER A 213 -14.66 -22.89 9.97
C SER A 213 -16.13 -23.33 9.93
N VAL A 214 -16.58 -23.85 8.79
CA VAL A 214 -17.92 -24.49 8.64
C VAL A 214 -17.90 -25.86 9.31
#